data_AF-A0A3M2G5U7-F1
#
_entry.id   AF-A0A3M2G5U7-F1
#
_cell.length_a   1.000
_cell.length_b   1.000
_cell.length_c   1.000
_cell.angle_alpha   90.00
_cell.angle_beta   90.00
_cell.angle_gamma   90.00
#
_symmetry.space_group_name_H-M   'P 1'
#
loop_
_entity.id
_entity.type
_entity.pdbx_description
1 polymer ?
#
loop_
_entity_poly.entity_id
_entity_poly.type
_entity_poly.pdbx_seq_one_letter_code
_entity_poly.pdbx_strand_id
1 'polypeptide(L)'
;MDKLFVKPTIQSAPKLMKKTCPVCKSTYEDFRKRGRFGCSECYETFSAEILTLISNIQGSLQHKGKTPHTDSKQMQNVRRVAQLRRDLERAVAEERFEDAARLRDEITEIEAKMAA
;
A
#
# COMPACT_ATOMS: atom_id res chain seq x y z
N MET A 1 18.31 -21.05 -8.18
CA MET A 1 17.02 -20.36 -7.97
C MET A 1 17.25 -19.41 -6.80
N ASP A 2 18.09 -18.39 -7.00
CA ASP A 2 18.75 -17.68 -5.88
C ASP A 2 18.87 -16.19 -6.18
N LYS A 3 17.74 -15.48 -6.22
CA LYS A 3 17.70 -14.02 -6.39
C LYS A 3 16.60 -13.36 -5.55
N LEU A 4 16.44 -13.78 -4.30
CA LEU A 4 15.47 -13.20 -3.36
C LEU A 4 16.08 -12.97 -1.97
N PHE A 5 17.20 -12.27 -1.90
CA PHE A 5 17.57 -11.57 -0.67
C PHE A 5 18.41 -10.35 -1.04
N VAL A 6 17.72 -9.29 -1.48
CA VAL A 6 18.33 -7.96 -1.59
C VAL A 6 18.74 -7.57 -0.17
N LYS A 7 20.04 -7.57 0.12
CA LYS A 7 20.56 -7.10 1.42
C LYS A 7 20.15 -5.63 1.58
N PRO A 8 19.27 -5.28 2.51
CA PRO A 8 18.90 -3.89 2.72
C PRO A 8 20.13 -3.16 3.25
N THR A 9 20.69 -2.22 2.47
CA THR A 9 21.77 -1.34 2.94
C THR A 9 21.18 -0.29 3.85
N ILE A 10 20.89 -0.68 5.10
CA ILE A 10 20.38 0.22 6.12
C ILE A 10 21.59 0.83 6.83
N GLN A 11 21.81 2.13 6.67
CA GLN A 11 22.82 2.82 7.47
C GLN A 11 22.23 3.03 8.88
N SER A 12 22.84 2.42 9.89
CA SER A 12 22.41 2.51 11.29
C SER A 12 23.47 3.19 12.14
N ALA A 13 23.06 4.03 13.09
CA ALA A 13 23.97 4.71 14.02
C ALA A 13 24.79 3.71 14.87
N PRO A 14 26.05 4.02 15.24
CA PRO A 14 26.96 3.09 15.92
C PRO A 14 26.47 2.66 17.32
N LYS A 15 25.68 3.49 18.00
CA LYS A 15 25.05 3.15 19.29
C LYS A 15 24.01 2.02 19.14
N LEU A 16 23.41 1.90 17.96
CA LEU A 16 22.38 0.90 17.63
C LEU A 16 22.97 -0.51 17.50
N MET A 17 24.14 -0.60 16.89
CA MET A 17 24.78 -1.88 16.58
C MET A 17 25.22 -2.63 17.85
N LYS A 18 25.43 -1.89 18.95
CA LYS A 18 25.85 -2.41 20.26
C LYS A 18 24.68 -2.76 21.21
N LYS A 19 23.42 -2.58 20.80
CA LYS A 19 22.27 -2.95 21.62
C LYS A 19 22.17 -4.48 21.69
N THR A 20 21.99 -5.01 22.91
CA THR A 20 22.09 -6.44 23.19
C THR A 20 20.81 -6.97 23.83
N CYS A 21 20.33 -8.12 23.39
CA CYS A 21 19.18 -8.80 24.01
C CYS A 21 19.54 -9.26 25.44
N PRO A 22 18.71 -8.96 26.45
CA PRO A 22 19.00 -9.37 27.83
C PRO A 22 18.93 -10.89 28.03
N VAL A 23 18.18 -11.61 27.20
CA VAL A 23 17.97 -13.07 27.30
C VAL A 23 19.05 -13.85 26.53
N CYS A 24 19.09 -13.74 25.20
CA CYS A 24 19.99 -14.57 24.38
C CYS A 24 21.35 -13.90 24.06
N LYS A 25 21.57 -12.67 24.54
CA LYS A 25 22.81 -11.89 24.38
C LYS A 25 23.24 -11.58 22.95
N SER A 26 22.41 -11.85 21.93
CA SER A 26 22.70 -11.41 20.57
C SER A 26 22.56 -9.90 20.44
N THR A 27 23.40 -9.29 19.62
CA THR A 27 23.34 -7.88 19.28
C THR A 27 22.48 -7.61 18.05
N TYR A 28 22.09 -6.35 17.83
CA TYR A 28 21.43 -5.97 16.58
C TYR A 28 22.34 -6.17 15.35
N GLU A 29 23.66 -6.02 15.50
CA GLU A 29 24.63 -6.31 14.43
C GLU A 29 24.60 -7.79 14.03
N ASP A 30 24.48 -8.69 15.01
CA ASP A 30 24.38 -10.12 14.74
C ASP A 30 23.13 -10.46 13.92
N PHE A 31 22.00 -9.82 14.23
CA PHE A 31 20.78 -9.94 13.43
C PHE A 31 21.01 -9.45 12.01
N ARG A 32 21.65 -8.28 11.82
CA ARG A 32 21.95 -7.76 10.47
C ARG A 32 22.85 -8.67 9.65
N LYS A 33 23.80 -9.36 10.28
CA LYS A 33 24.70 -10.31 9.61
C LYS A 33 23.99 -11.63 9.26
N ARG A 34 23.18 -12.16 10.18
CA ARG A 34 22.58 -13.50 10.08
C ARG A 34 21.16 -13.52 9.51
N GLY A 35 20.47 -12.39 9.52
CA GLY A 35 19.08 -12.22 9.11
C GLY A 35 18.05 -12.87 10.05
N ARG A 36 18.44 -13.29 11.26
CA ARG A 36 17.57 -14.04 12.20
C ARG A 36 17.72 -13.54 13.64
N PHE A 37 16.60 -13.46 14.35
CA PHE A 37 16.58 -13.16 15.78
C PHE A 37 16.91 -14.40 16.61
N GLY A 38 17.48 -14.20 17.80
CA GLY A 38 17.92 -15.28 18.67
C GLY A 38 16.83 -15.87 19.57
N CYS A 39 15.88 -15.05 20.03
CA CYS A 39 14.75 -15.49 20.87
C CYS A 39 13.56 -14.50 20.72
N SER A 40 12.45 -14.76 21.40
CA SER A 40 11.25 -13.90 21.39
C SER A 40 11.53 -12.48 21.89
N GLU A 41 12.31 -12.35 22.96
CA GLU A 41 12.67 -11.06 23.59
C GLU A 41 13.38 -10.09 22.62
N CYS A 42 13.98 -10.61 21.55
CA CYS A 42 14.61 -9.78 20.52
C CYS A 42 13.60 -8.86 19.81
N TYR A 43 12.33 -9.26 19.68
CA TYR A 43 11.30 -8.41 19.05
C TYR A 43 11.03 -7.15 19.85
N GLU A 44 11.02 -7.26 21.18
CA GLU A 44 10.80 -6.13 22.08
C GLU A 44 12.08 -5.29 22.20
N THR A 45 13.21 -5.96 22.44
CA THR A 45 14.53 -5.30 22.58
C THR A 45 14.87 -4.43 21.37
N PHE A 46 14.57 -4.89 20.16
CA PHE A 46 14.91 -4.21 18.90
C PHE A 46 13.68 -3.63 18.18
N SER A 47 12.58 -3.40 18.89
CA SER A 47 11.28 -3.00 18.32
C SER A 47 11.36 -1.77 17.41
N ALA A 48 11.99 -0.69 17.87
CA ALA A 48 12.13 0.55 17.08
C ALA A 48 12.88 0.32 15.76
N GLU A 49 13.91 -0.52 15.80
CA GLU A 49 14.77 -0.85 14.68
C GLU A 49 14.05 -1.78 13.69
N ILE A 50 13.31 -2.76 14.22
CA ILE A 50 12.46 -3.68 13.46
C ILE A 50 11.39 -2.91 12.70
N LEU A 51 10.71 -1.96 13.35
CA LEU A 51 9.69 -1.14 12.71
C LEU A 51 10.29 -0.33 11.55
N THR A 52 11.44 0.30 11.76
CA THR A 52 12.14 1.05 10.70
C THR A 52 12.53 0.13 9.53
N LEU A 53 13.06 -1.06 9.82
CA LEU A 53 13.42 -2.07 8.83
C LEU A 53 12.20 -2.54 8.01
N ILE A 54 11.11 -2.90 8.69
CA ILE A 54 9.88 -3.38 8.06
C ILE A 54 9.31 -2.29 7.16
N SER A 55 9.25 -1.05 7.65
CA SER A 55 8.78 0.09 6.86
C SER A 55 9.59 0.30 5.58
N ASN A 56 10.92 0.13 5.64
CA ASN A 56 11.78 0.28 4.47
C ASN A 56 11.61 -0.86 3.44
N ILE A 57 11.30 -2.08 3.89
CA ILE A 57 11.12 -3.23 2.99
C ILE A 57 9.71 -3.26 2.39
N GLN A 58 8.68 -3.01 3.20
CA GLN A 58 7.28 -3.16 2.84
C GLN A 58 6.60 -1.85 2.42
N GLY A 59 7.26 -0.70 2.63
CA GLY A 59 6.72 0.64 2.37
C GLY A 59 5.69 1.13 3.40
N SER A 60 5.11 0.24 4.21
CA SER A 60 4.20 0.61 5.30
C SER A 60 4.22 -0.41 6.44
N LEU A 61 3.92 0.03 7.65
CA LEU A 61 3.80 -0.81 8.84
C LEU A 61 2.42 -1.47 8.99
N GLN A 62 1.44 -1.08 8.17
CA GLN A 62 0.07 -1.56 8.25
C GLN A 62 -0.34 -2.22 6.94
N HIS A 63 -0.70 -3.50 7.00
CA HIS A 63 -1.30 -4.18 5.86
C HIS A 63 -2.71 -3.66 5.62
N LYS A 64 -2.93 -2.98 4.49
CA LYS A 64 -4.25 -2.44 4.10
C LYS A 64 -5.09 -3.41 3.26
N GLY A 65 -4.68 -4.68 3.16
CA GLY A 65 -5.33 -5.68 2.30
C GLY A 65 -4.75 -5.74 0.89
N LYS A 66 -5.17 -6.76 0.14
CA LYS A 66 -4.81 -6.96 -1.27
C LYS A 66 -5.86 -6.28 -2.15
N THR A 67 -5.62 -5.05 -2.57
CA THR A 67 -6.40 -4.44 -3.65
C THR A 67 -5.95 -5.08 -4.96
N PRO A 68 -6.86 -5.63 -5.78
CA PRO A 68 -6.51 -6.12 -7.11
C PRO A 68 -5.71 -5.04 -7.85
N HIS A 69 -4.62 -5.43 -8.48
CA HIS A 69 -3.78 -4.52 -9.28
C HIS A 69 -4.46 -4.09 -10.60
N THR A 70 -5.76 -4.36 -10.75
CA THR A 70 -6.61 -3.78 -11.78
C THR A 70 -6.79 -2.32 -11.42
N ASP A 71 -6.27 -1.43 -12.27
CA ASP A 71 -6.18 0.02 -12.07
C ASP A 71 -7.28 0.56 -11.15
N SER A 72 -6.89 1.04 -9.96
CA SER A 72 -7.81 1.67 -9.02
C SER A 72 -8.60 2.80 -9.69
N LYS A 73 -8.00 3.44 -10.70
CA LYS A 73 -8.60 4.46 -11.56
C LYS A 73 -9.69 3.87 -12.49
N GLN A 74 -9.47 2.71 -13.09
CA GLN A 74 -10.48 2.03 -13.92
C GLN A 74 -11.68 1.61 -13.07
N MET A 75 -11.44 1.06 -11.88
CA MET A 75 -12.50 0.72 -10.93
C MET A 75 -13.28 1.97 -10.46
N GLN A 76 -12.59 3.08 -10.20
CA GLN A 76 -13.22 4.36 -9.89
C GLN A 76 -14.09 4.88 -11.03
N ASN A 77 -13.60 4.81 -12.27
CA ASN A 77 -14.34 5.21 -13.46
C ASN A 77 -15.60 4.36 -13.66
N VAL A 78 -15.51 3.03 -13.50
CA VAL A 78 -16.67 2.12 -13.55
C VAL A 78 -17.73 2.52 -12.53
N ARG A 79 -17.33 2.78 -11.28
CA ARG A 79 -18.26 3.23 -10.23
C ARG A 79 -18.88 4.60 -10.54
N ARG A 80 -18.09 5.52 -11.08
CA ARG A 80 -18.54 6.87 -11.47
C ARG A 80 -19.56 6.80 -12.61
N VAL A 81 -19.30 6.02 -13.66
CA VAL A 81 -20.24 5.81 -14.77
C VAL A 81 -21.55 5.19 -14.27
N ALA A 82 -21.49 4.19 -13.39
CA ALA A 82 -22.69 3.58 -12.82
C ALA A 82 -23.53 4.59 -12.01
N GLN A 83 -22.90 5.52 -11.30
CA GLN A 83 -23.60 6.59 -10.59
C GLN A 83 -24.22 7.60 -11.56
N LEU A 84 -23.46 8.06 -12.56
CA LEU A 84 -23.94 9.02 -13.56
C LEU A 84 -25.13 8.47 -14.35
N ARG A 85 -25.15 7.17 -14.67
CA ARG A 85 -26.29 6.52 -15.33
C ARG A 85 -27.57 6.59 -14.49
N ARG A 86 -27.48 6.36 -13.17
CA ARG A 86 -28.63 6.55 -12.26
C ARG A 86 -29.09 8.00 -12.19
N ASP A 87 -28.14 8.93 -12.15
CA ASP A 87 -28.44 10.36 -12.09
C ASP A 87 -29.08 10.85 -13.40
N LEU A 88 -28.65 10.30 -14.55
CA LEU A 88 -29.21 10.55 -15.86
C LEU A 88 -30.67 10.06 -15.94
N GLU A 89 -30.95 8.83 -15.53
CA GLU A 89 -32.31 8.29 -15.48
C GLU A 89 -33.24 9.17 -14.65
N ARG A 90 -32.76 9.65 -13.49
CA ARG A 90 -33.51 10.58 -12.64
C ARG A 90 -33.72 11.94 -13.32
N ALA A 91 -32.69 12.51 -13.94
CA ALA A 91 -32.82 13.79 -14.64
C ALA A 91 -33.83 13.72 -15.80
N VAL A 92 -33.87 12.60 -16.52
CA VAL A 92 -34.87 12.35 -17.57
C VAL A 92 -36.27 12.21 -16.98
N ALA A 93 -36.44 11.46 -15.88
CA ALA A 93 -37.73 11.28 -15.22
C ALA A 93 -38.30 12.59 -14.65
N GLU A 94 -37.43 13.52 -14.24
CA GLU A 94 -37.77 14.85 -13.73
C GLU A 94 -37.81 15.93 -14.82
N GLU A 95 -37.72 15.55 -16.10
CA GLU A 95 -37.74 16.46 -17.26
C GLU A 95 -36.62 17.53 -17.26
N ARG A 96 -35.51 17.26 -16.55
CA ARG A 96 -34.31 18.12 -16.50
C ARG A 96 -33.38 17.82 -17.67
N PHE A 97 -33.80 18.15 -18.89
CA PHE A 97 -33.11 17.76 -20.12
C PHE A 97 -31.71 18.36 -20.28
N GLU A 98 -31.46 19.58 -19.77
CA GLU A 98 -30.12 20.18 -19.79
C GLU A 98 -29.13 19.41 -18.89
N ASP A 99 -29.59 18.98 -17.71
CA ASP A 99 -28.79 18.15 -16.80
C ASP A 99 -28.57 16.76 -17.42
N ALA A 100 -29.59 16.18 -18.05
CA ALA A 100 -29.46 14.89 -18.73
C ALA A 100 -28.43 14.93 -19.87
N ALA A 101 -28.42 16.00 -20.68
CA ALA A 101 -27.43 16.18 -21.73
C ALA A 101 -26.01 16.23 -21.15
N ARG A 102 -25.79 17.02 -20.09
CA ARG A 102 -24.49 17.15 -19.40
C ARG A 102 -24.00 15.81 -18.84
N LEU A 103 -24.88 15.07 -18.16
CA LEU A 103 -24.57 13.77 -17.56
C LEU A 103 -24.21 12.73 -18.64
N ARG A 104 -24.92 12.72 -19.77
CA ARG A 104 -24.62 11.84 -20.91
C ARG A 104 -23.24 12.13 -21.51
N ASP A 105 -22.89 13.40 -21.66
CA ASP A 105 -21.61 13.80 -22.21
C ASP A 105 -20.46 13.43 -21.25
N GLU A 106 -20.65 13.59 -19.93
CA GLU A 106 -19.69 13.13 -18.91
C GLU A 106 -19.49 11.61 -18.91
N ILE A 107 -20.56 10.82 -19.08
CA ILE A 107 -20.48 9.36 -19.23
C ILE A 107 -19.63 9.01 -20.45
N THR A 108 -19.91 9.65 -21.59
CA THR A 108 -19.21 9.39 -22.86
C THR A 108 -17.71 9.70 -22.74
N GLU A 109 -17.35 10.80 -22.08
CA GLU A 109 -15.95 11.19 -21.87
C GLU A 109 -15.21 10.16 -21.00
N ILE A 110 -15.84 9.69 -19.91
CA ILE A 110 -15.21 8.70 -19.02
C ILE A 110 -15.08 7.34 -19.73
N GLU A 111 -16.10 6.91 -20.48
CA GLU A 111 -16.07 5.65 -21.24
C GLU A 111 -15.00 5.70 -22.35
N ALA A 112 -14.83 6.83 -23.04
CA ALA A 112 -13.76 7.01 -24.03
C ALA A 112 -12.36 6.89 -23.39
N LYS A 113 -12.16 7.48 -22.20
CA LYS A 113 -10.91 7.36 -21.42
C LYS A 113 -10.64 5.96 -20.88
N MET A 114 -11.67 5.10 -20.82
CA MET A 114 -11.52 3.69 -20.39
C MET A 114 -11.23 2.74 -21.56
N ALA A 115 -11.54 3.14 -22.80
CA ALA A 115 -11.32 2.36 -24.01
C ALA A 115 -9.95 2.64 -24.67
N ALA A 116 -9.30 3.75 -24.30
CA ALA A 116 -7.94 4.12 -24.71
C ALA A 116 -6.88 3.50 -23.79
#